data_AF-A0A3D1CQ88-F1
#
_entry.id   AF-A0A3D1CQ88-F1
#
_cell.length_a   1.000
_cell.length_b   1.000
_cell.length_c   1.000
_cell.angle_alpha   90.00
_cell.angle_beta   90.00
_cell.angle_gamma   90.00
#
_symmetry.space_group_name_H-M   'P 1'
#
loop_
_entity.id
_entity.type
_entity.pdbx_description
1 polymer ?
#
loop_
_entity_poly.entity_id
_entity_poly.type
_entity_poly.pdbx_seq_one_letter_code
_entity_poly.pdbx_strand_id
1 'polypeptide(L)'
;MRKIFASIFAVTLAASALYALHPVYAASAGDLVKCPDFSSVYFLANDGKRYVFPNEHIYKSWYPDFDAVKTISCADLGLLPLGSRVMYQPGTSLVKIPSDPSVFVVEDNEIVREIPDEATAIALFGNDWSDRVDDVSEAFWPSFIKGEPLVSKEVPEGTILEDNLSKLFRVRNDGTAIEVDSSLTVDQELVLKEHAIHIDDIESRMGVTIALTQVDNTTATTVLTQIEDELETVHVEQEDEVEVEDILEVEDVEDAEVSADDEVAENTSGTGSGDVADGTDESINSDVSGDTENVDSSVSGNESTDRGSSDNSGDSGSSDGSGD
;
A
#
# COMPACT_ATOMS: atom_id res chain seq x y z
N MET A 1 -10.42 73.13 -47.03
CA MET A 1 -9.36 72.23 -46.51
C MET A 1 -8.96 72.69 -45.11
N ARG A 2 -9.36 71.96 -44.06
CA ARG A 2 -8.94 72.16 -42.66
C ARG A 2 -9.40 70.97 -41.79
N LYS A 3 -8.56 69.92 -41.80
CA LYS A 3 -7.93 69.21 -40.66
C LYS A 3 -8.66 69.11 -39.28
N ILE A 4 -8.62 67.87 -38.73
CA ILE A 4 -8.54 67.36 -37.32
C ILE A 4 -9.85 67.43 -36.46
N PHE A 5 -10.27 66.48 -35.59
CA PHE A 5 -9.56 65.46 -34.78
C PHE A 5 -10.36 64.15 -34.58
N ALA A 6 -9.63 63.03 -34.64
CA ALA A 6 -10.04 61.73 -34.12
C ALA A 6 -10.03 61.77 -32.58
N SER A 7 -11.12 61.34 -31.96
CA SER A 7 -11.21 61.15 -30.51
C SER A 7 -11.05 59.65 -30.23
N ILE A 8 -9.85 59.26 -29.80
CA ILE A 8 -9.56 57.93 -29.29
C ILE A 8 -9.89 57.96 -27.80
N PHE A 9 -10.99 57.32 -27.42
CA PHE A 9 -11.28 57.04 -26.01
C PHE A 9 -10.40 55.88 -25.58
N ALA A 10 -9.28 56.18 -24.92
CA ALA A 10 -8.42 55.18 -24.31
C ALA A 10 -9.12 54.63 -23.05
N VAL A 11 -9.77 53.48 -23.19
CA VAL A 11 -10.22 52.68 -22.03
C VAL A 11 -9.01 51.89 -21.55
N THR A 12 -8.35 52.37 -20.51
CA THR A 12 -7.34 51.60 -19.79
C THR A 12 -8.05 50.61 -18.87
N LEU A 13 -8.15 49.36 -19.33
CA LEU A 13 -8.57 48.23 -18.50
C LEU A 13 -7.41 47.88 -17.55
N ALA A 14 -7.53 48.27 -16.28
CA ALA A 14 -6.63 47.78 -15.23
C ALA A 14 -7.03 46.33 -14.90
N ALA A 15 -6.47 45.37 -15.61
CA ALA A 15 -6.54 43.96 -15.25
C ALA A 15 -5.69 43.75 -13.98
N SER A 16 -6.32 43.92 -12.82
CA SER A 16 -5.73 43.50 -11.55
C SER A 16 -5.80 41.99 -11.51
N ALA A 17 -4.69 41.31 -11.83
CA ALA A 17 -4.56 39.89 -11.61
C ALA A 17 -4.65 39.63 -10.10
N LEU A 18 -5.82 39.15 -9.65
CA LEU A 18 -5.97 38.48 -8.37
C LEU A 18 -5.14 37.19 -8.45
N TYR A 19 -3.88 37.26 -8.08
CA TYR A 19 -3.14 36.06 -7.73
C TYR A 19 -3.75 35.54 -6.43
N ALA A 20 -4.38 34.37 -6.48
CA ALA A 20 -4.72 33.64 -5.27
C ALA A 20 -3.41 33.49 -4.46
N LEU A 21 -3.40 34.02 -3.24
CA LEU A 21 -2.34 33.75 -2.27
C LEU A 21 -2.48 32.27 -1.92
N HIS A 22 -1.76 31.41 -2.63
CA HIS A 22 -1.61 30.04 -2.19
C HIS A 22 -0.78 30.08 -0.90
N PRO A 23 -1.28 29.53 0.22
CA PRO A 23 -0.45 29.35 1.39
C PRO A 23 0.84 28.64 0.96
N VAL A 24 1.98 29.25 1.25
CA VAL A 24 3.29 28.63 1.04
C VAL A 24 3.45 27.62 2.16
N TYR A 25 2.99 26.39 1.92
CA TYR A 25 3.26 25.28 2.81
C TYR A 25 4.74 24.90 2.72
N ALA A 26 5.29 24.35 3.80
CA ALA A 26 6.64 23.80 3.81
C ALA A 26 6.80 22.54 2.92
N ALA A 27 5.69 22.05 2.35
CA ALA A 27 5.61 20.90 1.47
C ALA A 27 4.85 21.26 0.18
N SER A 28 5.18 20.57 -0.90
CA SER A 28 4.53 20.69 -2.22
C SER A 28 3.88 19.38 -2.62
N ALA A 29 2.99 19.41 -3.61
CA ALA A 29 2.44 18.20 -4.20
C ALA A 29 3.54 17.23 -4.65
N GLY A 30 3.30 15.94 -4.48
CA GLY A 30 4.29 14.86 -4.61
C GLY A 30 5.08 14.56 -3.33
N ASP A 31 5.04 15.43 -2.32
CA ASP A 31 5.80 15.21 -1.09
C ASP A 31 5.16 14.16 -0.18
N LEU A 32 6.02 13.34 0.41
CA LEU A 32 5.70 12.56 1.61
C LEU A 32 5.96 13.40 2.84
N VAL A 33 4.97 13.54 3.72
CA VAL A 33 5.06 14.38 4.91
C VAL A 33 4.62 13.66 6.17
N LYS A 34 5.24 14.04 7.29
CA LYS A 34 4.81 13.72 8.65
C LYS A 34 5.01 14.94 9.54
N CYS A 35 4.49 14.88 10.76
CA CYS A 35 4.90 15.80 11.81
C CYS A 35 5.65 15.06 12.94
N PRO A 36 6.37 15.78 13.83
CA PRO A 36 7.12 15.16 14.92
C PRO A 36 6.28 14.41 15.95
N ASP A 37 5.02 14.81 16.16
CA ASP A 37 4.20 14.33 17.28
C ASP A 37 3.60 12.94 17.04
N PHE A 38 3.50 12.48 15.80
CA PHE A 38 2.92 11.18 15.44
C PHE A 38 3.66 10.53 14.26
N SER A 39 3.53 9.21 14.14
CA SER A 39 4.25 8.41 13.14
C SER A 39 3.56 8.33 11.78
N SER A 40 2.29 8.76 11.67
CA SER A 40 1.54 8.71 10.42
C SER A 40 2.24 9.49 9.30
N VAL A 41 2.37 8.83 8.14
CA VAL A 41 2.91 9.40 6.91
C VAL A 41 1.75 9.71 5.98
N TYR A 42 1.87 10.84 5.26
CA TYR A 42 0.88 11.29 4.30
C TYR A 42 1.55 11.60 2.96
N PHE A 43 0.88 11.27 1.87
CA PHE A 43 1.20 11.79 0.54
C PHE A 43 0.43 13.08 0.30
N LEU A 44 1.10 14.14 -0.14
CA LEU A 44 0.46 15.40 -0.53
C LEU A 44 0.18 15.37 -2.04
N ALA A 45 -1.08 15.27 -2.42
CA ALA A 45 -1.48 15.21 -3.83
C ALA A 45 -1.61 16.59 -4.47
N ASN A 46 -1.76 16.62 -5.80
CA ASN A 46 -1.91 17.84 -6.59
C ASN A 46 -3.18 18.65 -6.24
N ASP A 47 -4.21 17.99 -5.73
CA ASP A 47 -5.44 18.59 -5.21
C ASP A 47 -5.23 19.40 -3.90
N GLY A 48 -4.01 19.35 -3.33
CA GLY A 48 -3.63 20.03 -2.10
C GLY A 48 -4.08 19.32 -0.82
N LYS A 49 -4.64 18.11 -0.92
CA LYS A 49 -5.01 17.27 0.22
C LYS A 49 -3.90 16.29 0.59
N ARG A 50 -3.89 15.89 1.86
CA ARG A 50 -2.99 14.87 2.39
C ARG A 50 -3.73 13.53 2.48
N TYR A 51 -3.17 12.49 1.86
CA TYR A 51 -3.70 11.13 1.85
C TYR A 51 -2.88 10.27 2.80
N VAL A 52 -3.53 9.61 3.74
CA VAL A 52 -2.84 8.85 4.80
C VAL A 52 -2.44 7.47 4.31
N PHE A 53 -1.23 7.02 4.66
CA PHE A 53 -0.86 5.61 4.57
C PHE A 53 -1.37 4.88 5.82
N PRO A 54 -2.32 3.93 5.71
CA PRO A 54 -2.91 3.28 6.89
C PRO A 54 -1.92 2.42 7.68
N ASN A 55 -0.93 1.84 7.01
CA ASN A 55 0.09 0.98 7.60
C ASN A 55 1.38 0.98 6.77
N GLU A 56 2.42 0.33 7.30
CA GLU A 56 3.74 0.24 6.68
C GLU A 56 3.74 -0.62 5.40
N HIS A 57 2.93 -1.69 5.33
CA HIS A 57 2.85 -2.55 4.14
C HIS A 57 2.35 -1.77 2.92
N ILE A 58 1.30 -0.97 3.10
CA ILE A 58 0.79 -0.08 2.04
C ILE A 58 1.85 0.96 1.67
N TYR A 59 2.54 1.55 2.64
CA TYR A 59 3.62 2.50 2.32
C TYR A 59 4.73 1.85 1.49
N LYS A 60 5.18 0.66 1.90
CA LYS A 60 6.24 -0.10 1.22
C LYS A 60 5.85 -0.64 -0.15
N SER A 61 4.55 -0.77 -0.41
CA SER A 61 4.06 -1.04 -1.75
C SER A 61 4.32 0.11 -2.73
N TRP A 62 4.59 1.34 -2.26
CA TRP A 62 4.85 2.51 -3.12
C TRP A 62 6.28 3.07 -2.99
N TYR A 63 6.92 2.91 -1.84
CA TYR A 63 8.24 3.49 -1.53
C TYR A 63 9.14 2.47 -0.82
N PRO A 64 10.45 2.42 -1.13
CA PRO A 64 11.33 1.39 -0.59
C PRO A 64 11.59 1.56 0.92
N ASP A 65 11.66 2.82 1.38
CA ASP A 65 11.93 3.19 2.75
C ASP A 65 11.37 4.60 3.06
N PHE A 66 11.57 5.07 4.28
CA PHE A 66 11.03 6.35 4.77
C PHE A 66 11.97 7.56 4.56
N ASP A 67 13.08 7.42 3.83
CA ASP A 67 14.09 8.49 3.71
C ASP A 67 13.55 9.71 2.93
N ALA A 68 12.58 9.49 2.03
CA ALA A 68 11.89 10.54 1.29
C ALA A 68 10.87 11.34 2.15
N VAL A 69 10.56 10.88 3.38
CA VAL A 69 9.53 11.52 4.22
C VAL A 69 10.06 12.80 4.87
N LYS A 70 9.43 13.92 4.50
CA LYS A 70 9.72 15.24 5.07
C LYS A 70 8.99 15.44 6.39
N THR A 71 9.70 15.96 7.40
CA THR A 71 9.07 16.38 8.65
C THR A 71 8.70 17.85 8.58
N ILE A 72 7.41 18.16 8.67
CA ILE A 72 6.86 19.53 8.76
C ILE A 72 6.25 19.79 10.14
N SER A 73 5.92 21.04 10.47
CA SER A 73 5.27 21.32 11.75
C SER A 73 3.86 20.70 11.82
N CYS A 74 3.40 20.30 13.01
CA CYS A 74 2.04 19.78 13.18
C CYS A 74 0.97 20.82 12.79
N ALA A 75 1.28 22.12 12.97
CA ALA A 75 0.42 23.21 12.55
C ALA A 75 0.30 23.29 11.02
N ASP A 76 1.42 23.24 10.30
CA ASP A 76 1.42 23.26 8.82
C ASP A 76 0.73 22.03 8.26
N LEU A 77 1.03 20.85 8.83
CA LEU A 77 0.35 19.61 8.47
C LEU A 77 -1.16 19.81 8.66
N GLY A 78 -1.59 20.29 9.83
CA GLY A 78 -2.98 20.56 10.20
C GLY A 78 -3.78 21.48 9.26
N LEU A 79 -3.09 22.34 8.48
CA LEU A 79 -3.73 23.19 7.48
C LEU A 79 -4.04 22.46 6.16
N LEU A 80 -3.37 21.34 5.89
CA LEU A 80 -3.61 20.51 4.71
C LEU A 80 -4.88 19.66 4.95
N PRO A 81 -5.93 19.80 4.12
CA PRO A 81 -7.15 19.01 4.24
C PRO A 81 -6.87 17.51 4.09
N LEU A 82 -7.65 16.67 4.75
CA LEU A 82 -7.57 15.22 4.57
C LEU A 82 -8.24 14.82 3.26
N GLY A 83 -7.54 14.00 2.48
CA GLY A 83 -8.13 13.20 1.42
C GLY A 83 -8.62 11.86 1.96
N SER A 84 -8.81 10.90 1.05
CA SER A 84 -8.99 9.49 1.41
C SER A 84 -7.67 8.90 1.94
N ARG A 85 -7.59 7.57 1.99
CA ARG A 85 -6.38 6.83 2.30
C ARG A 85 -5.69 6.34 1.04
N VAL A 86 -4.39 6.09 1.14
CA VAL A 86 -3.65 5.37 0.11
C VAL A 86 -3.93 3.87 0.23
N MET A 87 -4.10 3.19 -0.90
CA MET A 87 -4.26 1.73 -0.99
C MET A 87 -2.95 1.08 -1.47
N TYR A 88 -2.88 -0.26 -1.44
CA TYR A 88 -1.74 -0.99 -2.00
C TYR A 88 -1.49 -0.59 -3.46
N GLN A 89 -0.22 -0.45 -3.85
CA GLN A 89 0.13 -0.23 -5.25
C GLN A 89 -0.22 -1.48 -6.06
N PRO A 90 -0.99 -1.38 -7.15
CA PRO A 90 -1.36 -2.56 -7.93
C PRO A 90 -0.13 -3.26 -8.49
N GLY A 91 -0.15 -4.60 -8.47
CA GLY A 91 0.94 -5.46 -8.93
C GLY A 91 2.08 -5.71 -7.91
N THR A 92 2.05 -5.13 -6.71
CA THR A 92 3.12 -5.28 -5.70
C THR A 92 2.79 -6.34 -4.65
N SER A 93 1.65 -6.21 -3.95
CA SER A 93 1.18 -7.16 -2.94
C SER A 93 -0.03 -7.97 -3.40
N LEU A 94 -0.16 -9.18 -2.84
CA LEU A 94 -1.40 -9.94 -2.78
C LEU A 94 -2.05 -9.67 -1.43
N VAL A 95 -3.37 -9.72 -1.36
CA VAL A 95 -4.10 -9.42 -0.11
C VAL A 95 -5.08 -10.54 0.24
N LYS A 96 -5.31 -10.70 1.54
CA LYS A 96 -6.38 -11.54 2.10
C LYS A 96 -6.89 -10.92 3.39
N ILE A 97 -7.99 -11.45 3.92
CA ILE A 97 -8.42 -11.16 5.30
C ILE A 97 -8.16 -12.38 6.19
N PRO A 98 -7.85 -12.22 7.49
CA PRO A 98 -7.54 -13.34 8.37
C PRO A 98 -8.67 -14.40 8.48
N SER A 99 -9.92 -13.99 8.30
CA SER A 99 -11.10 -14.86 8.39
C SER A 99 -11.42 -15.64 7.12
N ASP A 100 -10.76 -15.35 6.00
CA ASP A 100 -10.98 -15.99 4.69
C ASP A 100 -9.65 -16.50 4.12
N PRO A 101 -9.52 -17.79 3.75
CA PRO A 101 -8.32 -18.28 3.11
C PRO A 101 -8.11 -17.75 1.68
N SER A 102 -9.13 -17.21 1.01
CA SER A 102 -9.00 -16.70 -0.37
C SER A 102 -7.98 -15.56 -0.47
N VAL A 103 -7.20 -15.59 -1.53
CA VAL A 103 -6.15 -14.61 -1.84
C VAL A 103 -6.54 -13.83 -3.07
N PHE A 104 -6.27 -12.52 -3.04
CA PHE A 104 -6.68 -11.61 -4.08
C PHE A 104 -5.47 -10.84 -4.62
N VAL A 105 -5.49 -10.58 -5.91
CA VAL A 105 -4.61 -9.59 -6.54
C VAL A 105 -5.22 -8.21 -6.32
N VAL A 106 -4.38 -7.19 -6.15
CA VAL A 106 -4.79 -5.78 -6.13
C VAL A 106 -4.57 -5.21 -7.53
N GLU A 107 -5.66 -4.75 -8.15
CA GLU A 107 -5.66 -4.07 -9.44
C GLU A 107 -5.90 -2.57 -9.24
N ASP A 108 -5.85 -1.81 -10.35
CA ASP A 108 -6.19 -0.39 -10.35
C ASP A 108 -7.64 -0.15 -9.88
N ASN A 109 -7.94 1.09 -9.47
CA ASN A 109 -9.28 1.50 -9.04
C ASN A 109 -9.83 0.72 -7.82
N GLU A 110 -8.96 0.36 -6.88
CA GLU A 110 -9.32 -0.32 -5.61
C GLU A 110 -9.94 -1.71 -5.81
N ILE A 111 -9.77 -2.30 -6.99
CA ILE A 111 -10.33 -3.61 -7.33
C ILE A 111 -9.45 -4.71 -6.75
N VAL A 112 -10.10 -5.70 -6.14
CA VAL A 112 -9.45 -6.97 -5.76
C VAL A 112 -10.12 -8.13 -6.48
N ARG A 113 -9.31 -8.98 -7.12
CA ARG A 113 -9.78 -10.16 -7.85
C ARG A 113 -9.24 -11.43 -7.24
N GLU A 114 -10.12 -12.39 -7.02
CA GLU A 114 -9.79 -13.65 -6.36
C GLU A 114 -8.91 -14.52 -7.28
N ILE A 115 -7.82 -15.04 -6.73
CA ILE A 115 -7.02 -16.07 -7.40
C ILE A 115 -7.72 -17.42 -7.15
N PRO A 116 -8.15 -18.14 -8.19
CA PRO A 116 -9.05 -19.29 -8.04
C PRO A 116 -8.42 -20.49 -7.33
N ASP A 117 -7.10 -20.66 -7.46
CA ASP A 117 -6.35 -21.75 -6.84
C ASP A 117 -4.84 -21.46 -6.75
N GLU A 118 -4.15 -22.26 -5.92
CA GLU A 118 -2.70 -22.17 -5.71
C GLU A 118 -1.90 -22.41 -7.01
N ALA A 119 -2.39 -23.27 -7.91
CA ALA A 119 -1.72 -23.53 -9.18
C ALA A 119 -1.68 -22.26 -10.05
N THR A 120 -2.75 -21.47 -10.04
CA THR A 120 -2.85 -20.17 -10.70
C THR A 120 -1.92 -19.15 -10.04
N ALA A 121 -1.85 -19.13 -8.70
CA ALA A 121 -0.92 -18.26 -7.97
C ALA A 121 0.56 -18.56 -8.34
N ILE A 122 0.94 -19.84 -8.39
CA ILE A 122 2.28 -20.28 -8.79
C ILE A 122 2.57 -19.91 -10.25
N ALA A 123 1.59 -20.08 -11.14
CA ALA A 123 1.74 -19.76 -12.55
C ALA A 123 1.97 -18.26 -12.78
N LEU A 124 1.30 -17.41 -12.00
CA LEU A 124 1.48 -15.95 -12.03
C LEU A 124 2.79 -15.51 -11.34
N PHE A 125 2.93 -15.82 -10.05
CA PHE A 125 3.89 -15.16 -9.15
C PHE A 125 5.07 -16.03 -8.74
N GLY A 126 5.01 -17.34 -8.98
CA GLY A 126 6.10 -18.28 -8.74
C GLY A 126 5.88 -19.12 -7.48
N ASN A 127 6.85 -19.95 -7.11
CA ASN A 127 6.70 -20.83 -5.94
C ASN A 127 6.62 -20.06 -4.62
N ASP A 128 7.27 -18.90 -4.56
CA ASP A 128 7.31 -18.03 -3.37
C ASP A 128 6.17 -16.99 -3.36
N TRP A 129 5.08 -17.24 -4.11
CA TRP A 129 3.95 -16.31 -4.23
C TRP A 129 3.33 -15.94 -2.88
N SER A 130 3.38 -16.86 -1.91
CA SER A 130 2.84 -16.66 -0.56
C SER A 130 3.57 -15.55 0.20
N ASP A 131 4.82 -15.26 -0.14
CA ASP A 131 5.62 -14.22 0.50
C ASP A 131 5.14 -12.81 0.12
N ARG A 132 4.32 -12.71 -0.94
CA ARG A 132 3.66 -11.47 -1.37
C ARG A 132 2.32 -11.22 -0.67
N VAL A 133 1.84 -12.14 0.15
CA VAL A 133 0.49 -12.08 0.73
C VAL A 133 0.50 -11.28 2.04
N ASP A 134 -0.19 -10.15 2.03
CA ASP A 134 -0.43 -9.32 3.21
C ASP A 134 -1.84 -9.58 3.79
N ASP A 135 -1.91 -9.75 5.11
CA ASP A 135 -3.17 -9.80 5.86
C ASP A 135 -3.73 -8.38 6.03
N VAL A 136 -4.90 -8.13 5.45
CA VAL A 136 -5.65 -6.89 5.58
C VAL A 136 -6.66 -7.02 6.71
N SER A 137 -6.68 -6.04 7.62
CA SER A 137 -7.71 -5.95 8.66
C SER A 137 -9.11 -5.89 8.04
N GLU A 138 -10.05 -6.66 8.58
CA GLU A 138 -11.45 -6.66 8.17
C GLU A 138 -12.09 -5.26 8.20
N ALA A 139 -11.60 -4.36 9.06
CA ALA A 139 -12.06 -2.98 9.13
C ALA A 139 -11.75 -2.15 7.87
N PHE A 140 -10.73 -2.55 7.11
CA PHE A 140 -10.33 -1.90 5.87
C PHE A 140 -10.86 -2.61 4.62
N TRP A 141 -11.30 -3.86 4.74
CA TRP A 141 -11.80 -4.67 3.62
C TRP A 141 -12.97 -4.04 2.84
N PRO A 142 -13.97 -3.39 3.48
CA PRO A 142 -15.09 -2.77 2.76
C PRO A 142 -14.73 -1.65 1.78
N SER A 143 -13.48 -1.16 1.79
CA SER A 143 -13.03 -0.16 0.82
C SER A 143 -12.36 -0.77 -0.42
N PHE A 144 -12.28 -2.10 -0.51
CA PHE A 144 -11.92 -2.76 -1.76
C PHE A 144 -13.19 -3.12 -2.54
N ILE A 145 -13.12 -2.99 -3.85
CA ILE A 145 -14.19 -3.40 -4.76
C ILE A 145 -13.87 -4.83 -5.21
N LYS A 146 -14.66 -5.81 -4.75
CA LYS A 146 -14.49 -7.19 -5.19
C LYS A 146 -14.88 -7.31 -6.67
N GLY A 147 -13.91 -7.60 -7.53
CA GLY A 147 -14.12 -7.92 -8.94
C GLY A 147 -14.45 -9.40 -9.17
N GLU A 148 -14.67 -9.76 -10.43
CA GLU A 148 -14.82 -11.16 -10.83
C GLU A 148 -13.51 -11.93 -10.54
N PRO A 149 -13.56 -13.22 -10.16
CA PRO A 149 -12.35 -14.03 -10.02
C PRO A 149 -11.50 -14.03 -11.30
N LEU A 150 -10.19 -14.24 -11.15
CA LEU A 150 -9.30 -14.41 -12.30
C LEU A 150 -9.68 -15.67 -13.08
N VAL A 151 -9.64 -15.58 -14.41
CA VAL A 151 -9.80 -16.76 -15.27
C VAL A 151 -8.46 -17.37 -15.64
N SER A 152 -8.47 -18.62 -16.09
CA SER A 152 -7.26 -19.30 -16.54
C SER A 152 -6.57 -18.51 -17.64
N LYS A 153 -5.24 -18.37 -17.53
CA LYS A 153 -4.36 -17.66 -18.49
C LYS A 153 -4.56 -16.15 -18.55
N GLU A 154 -5.25 -15.58 -17.58
CA GLU A 154 -5.33 -14.13 -17.40
C GLU A 154 -4.15 -13.64 -16.58
N VAL A 155 -3.44 -12.62 -17.07
CA VAL A 155 -2.45 -11.88 -16.27
C VAL A 155 -3.18 -10.63 -15.73
N PRO A 156 -3.25 -10.44 -14.40
CA PRO A 156 -3.98 -9.32 -13.79
C PRO A 156 -3.48 -7.96 -14.25
N GLU A 157 -4.39 -6.99 -14.32
CA GLU A 157 -4.02 -5.59 -14.55
C GLU A 157 -3.11 -5.09 -13.41
N GLY A 158 -2.19 -4.19 -13.75
CA GLY A 158 -1.21 -3.67 -12.80
C GLY A 158 0.01 -4.56 -12.58
N THR A 159 -0.01 -5.83 -13.02
CA THR A 159 1.16 -6.72 -12.94
C THR A 159 2.39 -6.06 -13.57
N ILE A 160 3.50 -6.06 -12.83
CA ILE A 160 4.78 -5.50 -13.30
C ILE A 160 5.62 -6.60 -13.93
N LEU A 161 6.09 -6.33 -15.14
CA LEU A 161 6.90 -7.24 -15.93
C LEU A 161 8.28 -6.63 -16.22
N GLU A 162 9.31 -7.47 -16.22
CA GLU A 162 10.67 -7.08 -16.63
C GLU A 162 11.09 -7.87 -17.87
N ASP A 163 11.70 -7.19 -18.86
CA ASP A 163 12.30 -7.83 -20.01
C ASP A 163 13.80 -8.15 -19.82
N ASN A 164 14.40 -8.82 -20.79
CA ASN A 164 15.83 -9.17 -20.79
C ASN A 164 16.78 -7.96 -20.81
N LEU A 165 16.28 -6.75 -21.04
CA LEU A 165 17.01 -5.49 -21.02
C LEU A 165 16.75 -4.68 -19.73
N SER A 166 16.09 -5.27 -18.74
CA SER A 166 15.67 -4.62 -17.50
C SER A 166 14.67 -3.47 -17.67
N LYS A 167 13.94 -3.44 -18.80
CA LYS A 167 12.82 -2.51 -18.96
C LYS A 167 11.61 -3.01 -18.20
N LEU A 168 10.91 -2.09 -17.56
CA LEU A 168 9.68 -2.36 -16.82
C LEU A 168 8.45 -2.08 -17.67
N PHE A 169 7.50 -3.01 -17.61
CA PHE A 169 6.20 -2.89 -18.24
C PHE A 169 5.08 -3.12 -17.22
N ARG A 170 3.94 -2.44 -17.39
CA ARG A 170 2.72 -2.65 -16.59
C ARG A 170 1.64 -3.28 -17.47
N VAL A 171 1.04 -4.36 -17.00
CA VAL A 171 -0.09 -5.01 -17.68
C VAL A 171 -1.35 -4.14 -17.56
N ARG A 172 -2.07 -3.98 -18.67
CA ARG A 172 -3.33 -3.24 -18.78
C ARG A 172 -4.52 -4.20 -18.77
N ASN A 173 -5.72 -3.68 -18.55
CA ASN A 173 -6.98 -4.45 -18.58
C ASN A 173 -7.20 -5.26 -19.88
N ASP A 174 -6.61 -4.86 -21.01
CA ASP A 174 -6.70 -5.61 -22.28
C ASP A 174 -5.72 -6.80 -22.40
N GLY A 175 -4.93 -7.06 -21.35
CA GLY A 175 -3.93 -8.13 -21.29
C GLY A 175 -2.63 -7.81 -22.03
N THR A 176 -2.49 -6.62 -22.61
CA THR A 176 -1.20 -6.13 -23.14
C THR A 176 -0.40 -5.45 -22.05
N ALA A 177 0.90 -5.22 -22.27
CA ALA A 177 1.74 -4.48 -21.33
C ALA A 177 2.35 -3.23 -21.98
N ILE A 178 2.45 -2.14 -21.21
CA ILE A 178 3.02 -0.86 -21.64
C ILE A 178 4.30 -0.55 -20.87
N GLU A 179 5.32 -0.05 -21.55
CA GLU A 179 6.59 0.38 -20.95
C GLU A 179 6.36 1.57 -19.99
N VAL A 180 6.89 1.46 -18.77
CA VAL A 180 6.72 2.49 -17.71
C VAL A 180 8.05 3.09 -17.23
N ASP A 181 9.18 2.42 -17.48
CA ASP A 181 10.51 2.75 -16.94
C ASP A 181 10.96 4.20 -17.18
N SER A 182 10.74 4.73 -18.38
CA SER A 182 11.16 6.07 -18.82
C SER A 182 10.54 7.23 -18.03
N SER A 183 9.58 6.91 -17.17
CA SER A 183 8.73 7.85 -16.46
C SER A 183 8.84 7.67 -14.93
N LEU A 184 9.59 6.70 -14.44
CA LEU A 184 9.67 6.43 -13.00
C LEU A 184 10.71 7.33 -12.33
N THR A 185 10.41 7.74 -11.09
CA THR A 185 11.44 8.17 -10.14
C THR A 185 12.28 6.98 -9.69
N VAL A 186 13.46 7.24 -9.13
CA VAL A 186 14.37 6.18 -8.64
C VAL A 186 13.67 5.26 -7.62
N ASP A 187 12.93 5.84 -6.67
CA ASP A 187 12.25 5.07 -5.62
C ASP A 187 11.13 4.20 -6.20
N GLN A 188 10.36 4.74 -7.15
CA GLN A 188 9.32 3.97 -7.85
C GLN A 188 9.94 2.83 -8.67
N GLU A 189 11.03 3.08 -9.39
CA GLU A 189 11.73 2.04 -10.16
C GLU A 189 12.22 0.92 -9.24
N LEU A 190 12.79 1.25 -8.08
CA LEU A 190 13.25 0.25 -7.11
C LEU A 190 12.10 -0.65 -6.62
N VAL A 191 10.99 -0.06 -6.19
CA VAL A 191 9.82 -0.80 -5.69
C VAL A 191 9.21 -1.69 -6.78
N LEU A 192 9.00 -1.14 -7.97
CA LEU A 192 8.41 -1.90 -9.07
C LEU A 192 9.35 -3.03 -9.53
N LYS A 193 10.66 -2.79 -9.56
CA LYS A 193 11.65 -3.82 -9.93
C LYS A 193 11.72 -4.96 -8.92
N GLU A 194 11.58 -4.68 -7.62
CA GLU A 194 11.50 -5.72 -6.59
C GLU A 194 10.34 -6.69 -6.81
N HIS A 195 9.22 -6.18 -7.33
CA HIS A 195 8.00 -6.97 -7.55
C HIS A 195 7.82 -7.46 -8.99
N ALA A 196 8.73 -7.08 -9.90
CA ALA A 196 8.63 -7.41 -11.31
C ALA A 196 8.77 -8.92 -11.57
N ILE A 197 8.02 -9.41 -12.54
CA ILE A 197 8.07 -10.80 -13.00
C ILE A 197 8.72 -10.81 -14.39
N HIS A 198 9.70 -11.67 -14.60
CA HIS A 198 10.32 -11.76 -15.91
C HIS A 198 9.33 -12.26 -16.97
N ILE A 199 9.26 -11.58 -18.12
CA ILE A 199 8.27 -11.86 -19.17
C ILE A 199 8.34 -13.31 -19.64
N ASP A 200 9.56 -13.80 -19.91
CA ASP A 200 9.74 -15.18 -20.39
C ASP A 200 9.23 -16.22 -19.37
N ASP A 201 9.34 -15.93 -18.08
CA ASP A 201 8.92 -16.84 -17.02
C ASP A 201 7.40 -16.89 -16.88
N ILE A 202 6.71 -15.75 -16.93
CA ILE A 202 5.24 -15.73 -16.87
C ILE A 202 4.62 -16.28 -18.15
N GLU A 203 5.17 -15.96 -19.33
CA GLU A 203 4.69 -16.50 -20.61
C GLU A 203 4.81 -18.03 -20.66
N SER A 204 5.95 -18.56 -20.18
CA SER A 204 6.20 -20.00 -20.12
C SER A 204 5.27 -20.71 -19.13
N ARG A 205 5.10 -20.18 -17.90
CA ARG A 205 4.24 -20.78 -16.87
C ARG A 205 2.76 -20.72 -17.22
N MET A 206 2.31 -19.59 -17.76
CA MET A 206 0.89 -19.37 -18.10
C MET A 206 0.53 -19.91 -19.49
N GLY A 207 1.53 -20.14 -20.35
CA GLY A 207 1.33 -20.53 -21.75
C GLY A 207 0.55 -19.46 -22.52
N VAL A 208 1.02 -18.22 -22.40
CA VAL A 208 0.48 -17.00 -23.04
C VAL A 208 1.59 -16.25 -23.78
N THR A 209 1.22 -15.24 -24.57
CA THR A 209 2.14 -14.27 -25.15
C THR A 209 1.60 -12.88 -24.88
N ILE A 210 2.40 -12.02 -24.26
CA ILE A 210 2.02 -10.69 -23.83
C ILE A 210 2.49 -9.69 -24.89
N ALA A 211 1.55 -8.97 -25.49
CA ALA A 211 1.91 -7.93 -26.46
C ALA A 211 2.48 -6.72 -25.72
N LEU A 212 3.71 -6.34 -26.05
CA LEU A 212 4.42 -5.22 -25.43
C LEU A 212 4.28 -3.95 -26.28
N THR A 213 3.91 -2.85 -25.62
CA THR A 213 3.89 -1.51 -26.19
C THR A 213 5.07 -0.72 -25.63
N GLN A 214 6.07 -0.48 -26.46
CA GLN A 214 7.16 0.41 -26.09
C GLN A 214 6.73 1.87 -26.20
N VAL A 215 7.18 2.67 -25.25
CA VAL A 215 6.79 4.07 -25.11
C VAL A 215 8.04 4.91 -25.30
N ASP A 216 8.03 5.82 -26.28
CA ASP A 216 9.10 6.80 -26.39
C ASP A 216 9.00 7.84 -25.25
N ASN A 217 10.12 8.46 -24.89
CA ASN A 217 10.20 9.41 -23.76
C ASN A 217 9.14 10.55 -23.83
N THR A 218 8.64 10.86 -25.03
CA THR A 218 7.59 11.86 -25.25
C THR A 218 6.20 11.37 -24.84
N THR A 219 5.90 10.11 -25.14
CA THR A 219 4.64 9.43 -24.77
C THR A 219 4.65 9.03 -23.29
N ALA A 220 5.82 8.72 -22.74
CA ALA A 220 6.03 8.33 -21.34
C ALA A 220 5.58 9.43 -20.38
N THR A 221 5.89 10.69 -20.68
CA THR A 221 5.42 11.85 -19.90
C THR A 221 3.88 11.92 -19.87
N THR A 222 3.21 11.55 -20.97
CA THR A 222 1.74 11.58 -21.05
C THR A 222 1.10 10.45 -20.25
N VAL A 223 1.70 9.26 -20.26
CA VAL A 223 1.26 8.10 -19.46
C VAL A 223 1.48 8.35 -17.97
N LEU A 224 2.64 8.91 -17.59
CA LEU A 224 2.93 9.32 -16.21
C LEU A 224 1.89 10.35 -15.73
N THR A 225 1.63 11.38 -16.54
CA THR A 225 0.63 12.41 -16.22
C THR A 225 -0.76 11.79 -16.09
N GLN A 226 -1.10 10.79 -16.92
CA GLN A 226 -2.38 10.07 -16.81
C GLN A 226 -2.46 9.18 -15.59
N ILE A 227 -1.38 8.51 -15.18
CA ILE A 227 -1.34 7.69 -13.96
C ILE A 227 -1.37 8.59 -12.72
N GLU A 228 -0.67 9.72 -12.74
CA GLU A 228 -0.72 10.74 -11.69
C GLU A 228 -2.11 11.38 -11.59
N ASP A 229 -2.76 11.67 -12.72
CA ASP A 229 -4.16 12.15 -12.81
C ASP A 229 -5.15 11.05 -12.37
N GLU A 230 -4.89 9.78 -12.68
CA GLU A 230 -5.71 8.65 -12.23
C GLU A 230 -5.58 8.44 -10.72
N LEU A 231 -4.38 8.63 -10.15
CA LEU A 231 -4.16 8.78 -8.70
C LEU A 231 -4.86 10.01 -8.11
N GLU A 232 -5.01 11.09 -8.88
CA GLU A 232 -5.78 12.30 -8.50
C GLU A 232 -7.30 12.04 -8.52
N THR A 233 -7.77 11.02 -9.25
CA THR A 233 -9.18 10.62 -9.34
C THR A 233 -9.63 9.55 -8.34
N VAL A 234 -8.83 9.22 -7.31
CA VAL A 234 -9.34 8.51 -6.12
C VAL A 234 -10.62 9.23 -5.68
N HIS A 235 -11.75 8.53 -5.87
CA HIS A 235 -13.08 9.09 -5.99
C HIS A 235 -13.35 10.17 -4.93
N VAL A 236 -13.45 11.42 -5.38
CA VAL A 236 -14.39 12.35 -4.79
C VAL A 236 -15.75 11.73 -5.07
N GLU A 237 -16.33 11.04 -4.07
CA GLU A 237 -17.78 11.00 -4.05
C GLU A 237 -18.21 12.47 -4.15
N GLN A 238 -18.83 12.83 -5.27
CA GLN A 238 -19.67 13.99 -5.27
C GLN A 238 -20.62 13.73 -4.11
N GLU A 239 -20.51 14.54 -3.06
CA GLU A 239 -21.56 14.62 -2.05
C GLU A 239 -22.82 14.95 -2.86
N ASP A 240 -23.58 13.93 -3.24
CA ASP A 240 -24.93 14.11 -3.70
C ASP A 240 -25.60 14.86 -2.57
N GLU A 241 -25.88 16.13 -2.84
CA GLU A 241 -26.56 17.04 -1.97
C GLU A 241 -27.84 16.33 -1.52
N VAL A 242 -27.83 15.73 -0.33
CA VAL A 242 -29.01 15.11 0.23
C VAL A 242 -29.97 16.26 0.50
N GLU A 243 -30.88 16.51 -0.45
CA GLU A 243 -32.02 17.39 -0.22
C GLU A 243 -32.76 16.83 0.98
N VAL A 244 -32.61 17.54 2.10
CA VAL A 244 -33.36 17.33 3.34
C VAL A 244 -34.79 17.82 3.13
N GLU A 245 -35.54 17.18 2.24
CA GLU A 245 -36.99 17.25 2.22
C GLU A 245 -37.55 15.87 2.58
N ASP A 246 -38.48 15.86 3.53
CA ASP A 246 -39.28 14.73 4.03
C ASP A 246 -38.68 13.86 5.15
N ILE A 247 -38.39 14.48 6.29
CA ILE A 247 -38.56 13.80 7.59
C ILE A 247 -39.33 14.69 8.56
N LEU A 248 -40.61 14.96 8.27
CA LEU A 248 -41.58 15.40 9.28
C LEU A 248 -42.99 14.90 8.92
N GLU A 249 -43.22 13.60 9.06
CA GLU A 249 -44.53 13.10 9.49
C GLU A 249 -44.31 12.25 10.75
N VAL A 250 -44.40 12.92 11.90
CA VAL A 250 -44.67 12.25 13.18
C VAL A 250 -46.12 11.79 13.12
N GLU A 251 -46.34 10.51 12.86
CA GLU A 251 -47.62 9.89 13.18
C GLU A 251 -47.77 9.82 14.71
N ASP A 252 -48.81 10.48 15.21
CA ASP A 252 -49.26 10.44 16.59
C ASP A 252 -49.51 8.97 17.02
N VAL A 253 -48.71 8.47 17.96
CA VAL A 253 -48.97 7.18 18.60
C VAL A 253 -49.88 7.42 19.80
N GLU A 254 -51.09 6.89 19.71
CA GLU A 254 -52.14 7.02 20.72
C GLU A 254 -51.73 6.51 22.11
N ASP A 255 -52.29 7.20 23.10
CA ASP A 255 -52.20 6.96 24.54
C ASP A 255 -52.55 5.51 24.93
N ALA A 256 -51.66 4.87 25.69
CA ALA A 256 -51.96 3.68 26.47
C ALA A 256 -51.66 3.94 27.94
N GLU A 257 -52.71 4.35 28.65
CA GLU A 257 -52.84 4.38 30.10
C GLU A 257 -52.60 2.99 30.71
N VAL A 258 -51.60 2.84 31.59
CA VAL A 258 -51.63 1.80 32.64
C VAL A 258 -51.12 2.39 33.96
N SER A 259 -52.02 2.31 34.93
CA SER A 259 -51.98 2.79 36.31
C SER A 259 -50.89 2.19 37.18
N ALA A 260 -50.34 3.03 38.06
CA ALA A 260 -49.55 2.67 39.23
C ALA A 260 -50.44 2.22 40.40
N ASP A 261 -50.00 1.17 41.09
CA ASP A 261 -50.32 0.72 42.46
C ASP A 261 -49.31 -0.42 42.71
N ASP A 262 -48.62 -0.64 43.84
CA ASP A 262 -48.62 -0.05 45.17
C ASP A 262 -47.34 -0.56 45.89
N GLU A 263 -47.10 -0.04 47.08
CA GLU A 263 -45.88 0.06 47.86
C GLU A 263 -45.11 -1.19 48.37
N VAL A 264 -43.93 -0.81 48.88
CA VAL A 264 -42.78 -1.44 49.53
C VAL A 264 -43.07 -2.14 50.88
N ALA A 265 -42.10 -2.98 51.29
CA ALA A 265 -41.65 -3.34 52.66
C ALA A 265 -41.93 -4.81 53.08
N GLU A 266 -41.10 -5.60 53.78
CA GLU A 266 -39.89 -5.41 54.62
C GLU A 266 -39.08 -6.73 54.79
N ASN A 267 -37.84 -6.57 55.28
CA ASN A 267 -37.14 -7.34 56.36
C ASN A 267 -36.43 -8.70 56.13
N THR A 268 -35.09 -8.59 56.08
CA THR A 268 -34.05 -9.14 56.98
C THR A 268 -33.94 -10.62 57.37
N SER A 269 -32.71 -11.11 57.15
CA SER A 269 -31.83 -11.91 58.04
C SER A 269 -32.31 -13.25 58.60
N GLY A 270 -31.58 -14.31 58.20
CA GLY A 270 -31.48 -15.57 58.94
C GLY A 270 -30.01 -15.89 59.23
N THR A 271 -29.61 -15.70 60.48
CA THR A 271 -28.34 -16.10 61.09
C THR A 271 -28.36 -17.55 61.60
N GLY A 272 -27.19 -18.20 61.60
CA GLY A 272 -26.83 -19.33 62.47
C GLY A 272 -26.42 -20.58 61.69
N SER A 273 -25.42 -21.38 62.07
CA SER A 273 -24.43 -21.40 63.16
C SER A 273 -23.55 -22.65 62.90
N GLY A 274 -22.28 -22.68 63.31
CA GLY A 274 -21.57 -23.96 63.49
C GLY A 274 -20.07 -23.96 63.22
N ASP A 275 -19.30 -23.55 64.23
CA ASP A 275 -17.88 -23.85 64.44
C ASP A 275 -17.57 -25.36 64.46
N VAL A 276 -16.31 -25.75 64.19
CA VAL A 276 -15.36 -26.39 65.15
C VAL A 276 -14.25 -27.20 64.43
N ALA A 277 -13.00 -26.94 64.86
CA ALA A 277 -11.80 -27.80 64.89
C ALA A 277 -11.10 -28.12 63.56
N ASP A 278 -9.78 -28.30 63.46
CA ASP A 278 -8.63 -28.26 64.38
C ASP A 278 -7.41 -28.67 63.51
N GLY A 279 -6.24 -28.09 63.78
CA GLY A 279 -4.98 -28.83 63.64
C GLY A 279 -4.16 -28.71 62.35
N THR A 280 -2.96 -28.15 62.56
CA THR A 280 -1.66 -28.42 61.89
C THR A 280 -1.41 -27.72 60.53
N ASP A 281 -0.57 -26.67 60.46
CA ASP A 281 0.93 -26.66 60.54
C ASP A 281 1.51 -27.32 59.26
N GLU A 282 2.32 -26.71 58.39
CA GLU A 282 3.44 -25.81 58.61
C GLU A 282 3.57 -24.75 57.50
N SER A 283 4.00 -23.58 57.93
CA SER A 283 4.76 -22.58 57.19
C SER A 283 6.08 -23.12 56.62
N ILE A 284 6.58 -22.54 55.52
CA ILE A 284 7.74 -21.63 55.55
C ILE A 284 8.04 -21.15 54.13
N ASN A 285 8.01 -19.83 54.00
CA ASN A 285 8.64 -19.06 52.96
C ASN A 285 9.91 -18.48 53.60
N SER A 286 11.09 -18.68 52.99
CA SER A 286 12.30 -17.87 53.23
C SER A 286 13.30 -18.20 52.11
N ASP A 287 13.56 -17.34 51.14
CA ASP A 287 14.32 -16.08 51.20
C ASP A 287 15.85 -16.31 51.30
N VAL A 288 16.59 -15.38 50.68
CA VAL A 288 18.04 -15.11 50.75
C VAL A 288 18.94 -15.67 49.63
N SER A 289 19.19 -14.77 48.67
CA SER A 289 20.47 -14.15 48.27
C SER A 289 21.76 -14.99 48.14
N GLY A 290 22.49 -14.75 47.05
CA GLY A 290 23.93 -15.03 46.99
C GLY A 290 24.55 -14.79 45.61
N ASP A 291 25.24 -13.67 45.46
CA ASP A 291 26.25 -13.41 44.42
C ASP A 291 27.24 -14.56 44.24
N THR A 292 27.74 -14.77 43.02
CA THR A 292 29.18 -14.89 42.77
C THR A 292 29.51 -14.84 41.28
N GLU A 293 30.53 -14.04 41.00
CA GLU A 293 31.30 -13.96 39.75
C GLU A 293 31.87 -15.33 39.32
N ASN A 294 32.20 -15.47 38.03
CA ASN A 294 33.60 -15.46 37.53
C ASN A 294 33.88 -16.45 36.35
N VAL A 295 34.76 -15.97 35.46
CA VAL A 295 35.72 -16.68 34.55
C VAL A 295 35.26 -17.23 33.18
N ASP A 296 35.59 -16.44 32.14
CA ASP A 296 36.57 -16.70 31.05
C ASP A 296 36.66 -18.08 30.38
N SER A 297 36.55 -18.10 29.03
CA SER A 297 37.52 -18.79 28.15
C SER A 297 37.35 -18.42 26.66
N SER A 298 38.23 -17.54 26.21
CA SER A 298 39.05 -17.57 24.97
C SER A 298 38.77 -18.51 23.77
N VAL A 299 38.79 -17.90 22.56
CA VAL A 299 39.67 -18.13 21.38
C VAL A 299 39.66 -19.48 20.62
N SER A 300 39.33 -19.41 19.32
CA SER A 300 40.12 -19.86 18.13
C SER A 300 39.20 -19.74 16.88
N GLY A 301 39.52 -19.12 15.74
CA GLY A 301 40.79 -19.06 15.03
C GLY A 301 40.93 -20.27 14.11
N ASN A 302 40.57 -20.17 12.82
CA ASN A 302 41.35 -20.85 11.79
C ASN A 302 41.14 -20.29 10.38
N GLU A 303 42.27 -19.88 9.82
CA GLU A 303 42.54 -19.45 8.47
C GLU A 303 43.09 -20.65 7.68
N SER A 304 42.85 -20.67 6.36
CA SER A 304 43.74 -21.19 5.30
C SER A 304 44.37 -22.59 5.44
N THR A 305 44.05 -23.47 4.48
CA THR A 305 45.10 -24.28 3.83
C THR A 305 44.92 -24.34 2.33
N ASP A 306 45.73 -23.54 1.66
CA ASP A 306 46.37 -23.82 0.37
C ASP A 306 47.04 -25.20 0.36
N ARG A 307 46.80 -25.98 -0.71
CA ARG A 307 47.72 -27.02 -1.20
C ARG A 307 47.59 -27.13 -2.72
N GLY A 308 48.49 -26.44 -3.41
CA GLY A 308 48.88 -26.78 -4.78
C GLY A 308 49.66 -28.10 -4.87
N SER A 309 49.52 -28.75 -6.02
CA SER A 309 50.44 -29.70 -6.71
C SER A 309 49.64 -30.25 -7.90
N SER A 310 50.13 -30.47 -9.11
CA SER A 310 51.37 -30.21 -9.83
C SER A 310 51.15 -30.90 -11.17
N ASP A 311 51.56 -30.26 -12.27
CA ASP A 311 52.04 -30.84 -13.54
C ASP A 311 51.45 -32.18 -14.03
N ASN A 312 50.80 -32.17 -15.21
CA ASN A 312 51.35 -32.97 -16.32
C ASN A 312 50.94 -32.43 -17.70
N SER A 313 51.97 -32.35 -18.52
CA SER A 313 52.09 -31.95 -19.91
C SER A 313 51.63 -33.01 -20.94
N GLY A 314 51.40 -32.54 -22.17
CA GLY A 314 51.26 -33.34 -23.40
C GLY A 314 49.80 -33.44 -23.85
N ASP A 315 49.44 -33.38 -25.13
CA ASP A 315 50.21 -33.52 -26.35
C ASP A 315 49.35 -33.00 -27.52
N SER A 316 50.06 -32.62 -28.58
CA SER A 316 49.66 -32.15 -29.89
C SER A 316 48.64 -33.01 -30.65
N GLY A 317 47.91 -32.38 -31.59
CA GLY A 317 47.10 -33.10 -32.58
C GLY A 317 46.26 -32.19 -33.48
N SER A 318 46.90 -31.60 -34.48
CA SER A 318 46.29 -30.84 -35.58
C SER A 318 45.62 -31.74 -36.65
N SER A 319 44.96 -31.06 -37.60
CA SER A 319 44.55 -31.46 -38.97
C SER A 319 43.22 -32.22 -39.09
N ASP A 320 42.20 -31.63 -39.72
CA ASP A 320 42.00 -31.40 -41.17
C ASP A 320 41.80 -32.70 -41.96
N GLY A 321 40.70 -32.81 -42.71
CA GLY A 321 40.63 -33.72 -43.87
C GLY A 321 39.28 -34.35 -44.19
N SER A 322 38.50 -33.60 -44.99
CA SER A 322 37.66 -33.98 -46.14
C SER A 322 37.49 -35.45 -46.60
N GLY A 323 36.28 -35.72 -47.15
CA GLY A 323 35.95 -36.77 -48.13
C GLY A 323 35.57 -38.11 -47.48
N ASP A 324 34.48 -38.79 -47.80
CA ASP A 324 33.64 -38.91 -49.00
C ASP A 324 32.19 -39.25 -48.52
#